data_AF-B7QZU0-F1
#
_entry.id   AF-B7QZU0-F1
#
_cell.length_a   1.000
_cell.length_b   1.000
_cell.length_c   1.000
_cell.angle_alpha   90.00
_cell.angle_beta   90.00
_cell.angle_gamma   90.00
#
_symmetry.space_group_name_H-M   'P 1'
#
loop_
_entity.id
_entity.type
_entity.pdbx_description
1 polymer ?
#
loop_
_entity_poly.entity_id
_entity_poly.type
_entity_poly.pdbx_seq_one_letter_code
_entity_poly.pdbx_strand_id
1 'polypeptide(L)'
;MDVNLLVPAYAGALVALLFYFREILSREPVMALRGFSPAQLKYAILATALTLVLGFLPRATAGAEKLAIAGAVIALLPALVYGFKPLEGIRKIFEEEPTPADALSVGLAQALAVLFSLPRGGTSALALVLSGYDAKRILKFSLQAAPAYLVVEIIRAGQCQPKPKWLGPVSFASSFFVTFLILWILFRLTERLENRTFLAFYGTVGALLYLMGVLI
;
A
#
# COMPACT_ATOMS: atom_id res chain seq x y z
N MET A 1 14.77 13.33 -6.64
CA MET A 1 15.55 12.16 -6.19
C MET A 1 16.24 11.54 -7.42
N ASP A 2 17.43 10.96 -7.29
CA ASP A 2 18.12 10.35 -8.43
C ASP A 2 17.38 9.06 -8.86
N VAL A 3 16.81 9.04 -10.07
CA VAL A 3 16.03 7.91 -10.60
C VAL A 3 16.85 6.61 -10.59
N ASN A 4 18.17 6.73 -10.67
CA ASN A 4 19.11 5.60 -10.62
C ASN A 4 19.14 4.89 -9.25
N LEU A 5 18.72 5.56 -8.17
CA LEU A 5 18.66 5.02 -6.81
C LEU A 5 17.24 4.63 -6.39
N LEU A 6 16.23 5.19 -7.07
CA LEU A 6 14.82 4.97 -6.80
C LEU A 6 14.37 3.54 -7.17
N VAL A 7 14.75 3.06 -8.36
CA VAL A 7 14.41 1.70 -8.81
C VAL A 7 14.97 0.63 -7.87
N PRO A 8 16.26 0.66 -7.48
CA PRO A 8 16.79 -0.26 -6.48
C PRO A 8 16.10 -0.15 -5.11
N ALA A 9 15.73 1.06 -4.66
CA ALA A 9 15.03 1.25 -3.39
C ALA A 9 13.63 0.62 -3.41
N TYR A 10 12.84 0.85 -4.46
CA TYR A 10 11.53 0.22 -4.62
C TYR A 10 11.63 -1.30 -4.75
N ALA A 11 12.65 -1.82 -5.45
CA ALA A 11 12.91 -3.25 -5.49
C ALA A 11 13.23 -3.82 -4.10
N GLY A 12 14.03 -3.11 -3.30
CA GLY A 12 14.32 -3.50 -1.91
C GLY A 12 13.06 -3.55 -1.04
N ALA A 13 12.19 -2.54 -1.16
CA ALA A 13 10.92 -2.49 -0.44
C ALA A 13 9.94 -3.59 -0.90
N LEU A 14 9.90 -3.87 -2.20
CA LEU A 14 9.10 -4.95 -2.78
C LEU A 14 9.54 -6.30 -2.23
N VAL A 15 10.84 -6.59 -2.24
CA VAL A 15 11.39 -7.83 -1.71
C VAL A 15 11.15 -7.94 -0.20
N ALA A 16 11.25 -6.84 0.54
CA ALA A 16 10.93 -6.83 1.97
C ALA A 16 9.45 -7.19 2.24
N LEU A 17 8.52 -6.64 1.46
CA LEU A 17 7.09 -6.98 1.56
C LEU A 17 6.82 -8.44 1.21
N LEU A 18 7.37 -8.92 0.11
CA LEU A 18 7.23 -10.33 -0.31
C LEU A 18 7.83 -11.28 0.74
N PHE A 19 8.95 -10.90 1.33
CA PHE A 19 9.60 -11.68 2.38
C PHE A 19 8.83 -11.66 3.70
N TYR A 20 8.28 -10.50 4.09
CA TYR A 20 7.47 -10.36 5.30
C TYR A 20 6.18 -11.17 5.19
N PHE A 21 5.48 -11.08 4.06
CA PHE A 21 4.26 -11.83 3.80
C PHE A 21 4.52 -13.20 3.19
N ARG A 22 5.76 -13.71 3.20
CA ARG A 22 6.11 -14.98 2.54
C ARG A 22 5.26 -16.14 3.01
N GLU A 23 4.85 -16.17 4.28
CA GLU A 23 4.06 -17.29 4.81
C GLU A 23 2.64 -17.28 4.26
N ILE A 24 2.06 -16.08 4.09
CA ILE A 24 0.76 -15.89 3.43
C ILE A 24 0.91 -16.19 1.94
N LEU A 25 1.92 -15.61 1.29
CA LEU A 25 2.17 -15.76 -0.14
C LEU A 25 2.70 -17.14 -0.56
N SER A 26 3.23 -17.97 0.35
CA SER A 26 3.71 -19.33 0.03
C SER A 26 2.71 -20.39 0.45
N ARG A 27 1.99 -20.19 1.56
CA ARG A 27 0.93 -21.10 1.97
C ARG A 27 -0.30 -20.93 1.10
N GLU A 28 -0.73 -19.72 0.78
CA GLU A 28 -1.98 -19.51 0.01
C GLU A 28 -1.96 -20.02 -1.42
N PRO A 29 -0.91 -19.88 -2.26
CA PRO A 29 -0.93 -20.48 -3.60
C PRO A 29 -0.79 -22.00 -3.56
N VAL A 30 -0.04 -22.56 -2.60
CA VAL A 30 0.03 -24.02 -2.38
C VAL A 30 -1.29 -24.56 -1.78
N MET A 31 -2.00 -23.76 -1.00
CA MET A 31 -3.33 -24.05 -0.45
C MET A 31 -4.46 -23.78 -1.44
N ALA A 32 -4.28 -22.90 -2.43
CA ALA A 32 -5.20 -22.72 -3.56
C ALA A 32 -5.18 -23.92 -4.51
N LEU A 33 -4.04 -24.60 -4.61
CA LEU A 33 -3.92 -25.93 -5.22
C LEU A 33 -4.57 -27.04 -4.36
N ARG A 34 -4.92 -26.77 -3.09
CA ARG A 34 -5.46 -27.75 -2.12
C ARG A 34 -6.83 -27.40 -1.53
N GLY A 35 -7.47 -26.29 -1.94
CA GLY A 35 -8.90 -26.06 -1.76
C GLY A 35 -9.41 -25.06 -0.70
N PHE A 36 -8.63 -24.42 0.19
CA PHE A 36 -9.12 -23.34 1.12
C PHE A 36 -7.92 -22.56 1.74
N SER A 37 -7.89 -21.23 2.02
CA SER A 37 -8.88 -20.14 2.02
C SER A 37 -8.81 -19.22 0.78
N PRO A 38 -9.82 -19.19 -0.10
CA PRO A 38 -9.77 -18.49 -1.38
C PRO A 38 -9.91 -16.96 -1.29
N ALA A 39 -10.42 -16.40 -0.20
CA ALA A 39 -10.79 -14.98 -0.14
C ALA A 39 -9.60 -14.02 -0.12
N GLN A 40 -8.57 -14.28 0.70
CA GLN A 40 -7.35 -13.45 0.76
C GLN A 40 -6.58 -13.48 -0.56
N LEU A 41 -6.49 -14.66 -1.19
CA LEU A 41 -5.85 -14.79 -2.50
C LEU A 41 -6.66 -14.08 -3.59
N LYS A 42 -7.99 -14.26 -3.63
CA LYS A 42 -8.88 -13.54 -4.56
C LYS A 42 -8.77 -12.03 -4.36
N TYR A 43 -8.70 -11.57 -3.12
CA TYR A 43 -8.50 -10.16 -2.78
C TYR A 43 -7.17 -9.65 -3.34
N ALA A 44 -6.07 -10.35 -3.05
CA ALA A 44 -4.74 -9.96 -3.51
C ALA A 44 -4.66 -9.94 -5.04
N ILE A 45 -5.17 -10.97 -5.71
CA ILE A 45 -5.19 -11.07 -7.18
C ILE A 45 -6.02 -9.94 -7.79
N LEU A 46 -7.24 -9.71 -7.30
CA LEU A 46 -8.15 -8.72 -7.87
C LEU A 46 -7.64 -7.29 -7.65
N ALA A 47 -7.17 -6.97 -6.43
CA ALA A 47 -6.58 -5.67 -6.14
C ALA A 47 -5.30 -5.44 -6.96
N THR A 48 -4.45 -6.47 -7.12
CA THR A 48 -3.22 -6.42 -7.92
C THR A 48 -3.54 -6.19 -9.40
N ALA A 49 -4.43 -7.00 -9.98
CA ALA A 49 -4.81 -6.90 -11.38
C ALA A 49 -5.37 -5.51 -11.70
N LEU A 50 -6.25 -4.99 -10.84
CA LEU A 50 -6.87 -3.69 -11.03
C LEU A 50 -5.86 -2.54 -10.87
N THR A 51 -4.95 -2.64 -9.90
CA THR A 51 -3.86 -1.68 -9.72
C THR A 51 -2.91 -1.67 -10.92
N LEU A 52 -2.58 -2.83 -11.48
CA LEU A 52 -1.73 -2.92 -12.67
C LEU A 52 -2.43 -2.32 -13.89
N VAL A 53 -3.64 -2.77 -14.21
CA VAL A 53 -4.38 -2.33 -15.41
C VAL A 53 -4.61 -0.82 -15.38
N LEU A 54 -5.11 -0.28 -14.26
CA LEU A 54 -5.41 1.15 -14.17
C LEU A 54 -4.18 1.99 -13.85
N GLY A 55 -3.22 1.45 -13.10
CA GLY A 55 -2.00 2.15 -12.72
C GLY A 55 -1.10 2.50 -13.90
N PHE A 56 -1.24 1.83 -15.05
CA PHE A 56 -0.53 2.19 -16.28
C PHE A 56 -1.17 3.31 -17.09
N LEU A 57 -2.38 3.77 -16.76
CA LEU A 57 -3.00 4.92 -17.42
C LEU A 57 -2.16 6.21 -17.23
N PRO A 58 -2.25 7.19 -18.15
CA PRO A 58 -1.47 8.43 -18.06
C PRO A 58 -1.68 9.13 -16.70
N ARG A 59 -0.59 9.60 -16.07
CA ARG A 59 -0.69 10.37 -14.82
C ARG A 59 -1.45 11.67 -15.09
N ALA A 60 -2.34 12.01 -14.17
CA ALA A 60 -3.00 13.30 -14.20
C ALA A 60 -1.98 14.39 -13.82
N THR A 61 -1.91 15.44 -14.63
CA THR A 61 -1.09 16.61 -14.33
C THR A 61 -1.91 17.57 -13.46
N ALA A 62 -1.51 17.69 -12.20
CA ALA A 62 -2.02 18.71 -11.29
C ALA A 62 -0.86 19.55 -10.78
N GLY A 63 -1.13 20.81 -10.39
CA GLY A 63 -0.12 21.67 -9.79
C GLY A 63 0.46 21.05 -8.52
N ALA A 64 1.78 21.18 -8.33
CA ALA A 64 2.50 20.55 -7.21
C ALA A 64 1.90 20.90 -5.83
N GLU A 65 1.45 22.15 -5.64
CA GLU A 65 0.80 22.59 -4.40
C GLU A 65 -0.53 21.86 -4.15
N LYS A 66 -1.35 21.69 -5.19
CA LYS A 66 -2.64 20.97 -5.08
C LYS A 66 -2.41 19.50 -4.75
N LEU A 67 -1.38 18.88 -5.32
CA LEU A 67 -0.99 17.51 -5.02
C LEU A 67 -0.47 17.37 -3.59
N ALA A 68 0.38 18.29 -3.13
CA ALA A 68 0.88 18.32 -1.76
C ALA A 68 -0.26 18.36 -0.72
N ILE A 69 -1.21 19.27 -0.91
CA ILE A 69 -2.38 19.41 -0.04
C ILE A 69 -3.26 18.15 -0.12
N ALA A 70 -3.60 17.69 -1.33
CA ALA A 70 -4.44 16.52 -1.53
C ALA A 70 -3.82 15.27 -0.90
N GLY A 71 -2.51 15.08 -1.04
CA GLY A 71 -1.81 13.95 -0.43
C GLY A 71 -1.78 14.02 1.09
N ALA A 72 -1.51 15.18 1.68
CA ALA A 72 -1.55 15.35 3.14
C ALA A 72 -2.95 15.08 3.69
N VAL A 73 -4.00 15.59 3.03
CA VAL A 73 -5.40 15.33 3.41
C VAL A 73 -5.70 13.83 3.32
N ILE A 74 -5.36 13.19 2.21
CA ILE A 74 -5.64 11.76 1.99
C ILE A 74 -4.88 10.85 2.96
N ALA A 75 -3.67 11.24 3.38
CA ALA A 75 -2.93 10.50 4.39
C ALA A 75 -3.62 10.52 5.76
N LEU A 76 -4.21 11.66 6.15
CA LEU A 76 -4.87 11.84 7.45
C LEU A 76 -6.35 11.43 7.45
N LEU A 77 -6.98 11.43 6.29
CA LEU A 77 -8.41 11.16 6.14
C LEU A 77 -8.88 9.84 6.79
N PRO A 78 -8.16 8.70 6.71
CA PRO A 78 -8.54 7.47 7.38
C PRO A 78 -8.80 7.63 8.89
N ALA A 79 -8.02 8.48 9.56
CA ALA A 79 -8.17 8.74 11.00
C ALA A 79 -9.37 9.64 11.31
N LEU A 80 -9.68 10.57 10.40
CA LEU A 80 -10.82 11.49 10.52
C LEU A 80 -12.14 10.75 10.32
N VAL A 81 -12.21 9.84 9.35
CA VAL A 81 -13.44 9.11 9.00
C VAL A 81 -13.55 7.75 9.66
N TYR A 82 -12.67 7.38 10.61
CA TYR A 82 -12.68 6.06 11.25
C TYR A 82 -14.03 5.68 11.91
N GLY A 83 -14.81 6.67 12.35
CA GLY A 83 -16.16 6.47 12.90
C GLY A 83 -17.26 6.32 11.86
N PHE A 84 -16.99 6.58 10.58
CA PHE A 84 -17.95 6.51 9.48
C PHE A 84 -17.67 5.26 8.63
N LYS A 85 -18.46 4.21 8.87
CA LYS A 85 -18.25 2.87 8.30
C LYS A 85 -19.45 2.43 7.45
N PRO A 86 -19.70 3.06 6.29
CA PRO A 86 -20.91 2.83 5.50
C PRO A 86 -21.02 1.39 4.97
N LEU A 87 -19.89 0.69 4.82
CA LEU A 87 -19.84 -0.66 4.26
C LEU A 87 -19.72 -1.75 5.34
N GLU A 88 -19.78 -1.39 6.63
CA GLU A 88 -19.64 -2.35 7.74
C GLU A 88 -20.71 -3.45 7.69
N GLY A 89 -21.93 -3.12 7.25
CA GLY A 89 -23.02 -4.09 7.09
C GLY A 89 -22.71 -5.18 6.07
N ILE A 90 -22.04 -4.84 4.97
CA ILE A 90 -21.63 -5.81 3.93
C ILE A 90 -20.51 -6.69 4.46
N ARG A 91 -19.55 -6.10 5.20
CA ARG A 91 -18.42 -6.82 5.80
C ARG A 91 -18.88 -7.88 6.82
N LYS A 92 -19.89 -7.56 7.65
CA LYS A 92 -20.38 -8.48 8.70
C LYS A 92 -20.84 -9.84 8.17
N ILE A 93 -21.17 -9.92 6.88
CA ILE A 93 -21.59 -11.15 6.19
C ILE A 93 -20.40 -12.11 5.96
N PHE A 94 -19.17 -11.59 5.85
CA PHE A 94 -17.98 -12.34 5.46
C PHE A 94 -17.04 -12.67 6.63
N GLU A 95 -17.53 -12.60 7.88
CA GLU A 95 -16.87 -13.09 9.09
C GLU A 95 -15.34 -12.88 9.09
N GLU A 96 -14.91 -11.63 8.91
CA GLU A 96 -13.51 -11.20 9.00
C GLU A 96 -12.62 -11.39 7.76
N GLU A 97 -13.08 -12.09 6.73
CA GLU A 97 -12.36 -12.24 5.46
C GLU A 97 -12.49 -11.00 4.55
N PRO A 98 -11.47 -10.71 3.71
CA PRO A 98 -11.57 -9.62 2.75
C PRO A 98 -12.61 -9.93 1.67
N THR A 99 -13.50 -8.97 1.42
CA THR A 99 -14.55 -9.10 0.42
C THR A 99 -14.07 -8.71 -0.98
N PRO A 100 -14.76 -9.13 -2.05
CA PRO A 100 -14.48 -8.62 -3.40
C PRO A 100 -14.62 -7.09 -3.51
N ALA A 101 -15.54 -6.48 -2.76
CA ALA A 101 -15.69 -5.03 -2.71
C ALA A 101 -14.46 -4.34 -2.08
N ASP A 102 -13.84 -4.97 -1.08
CA ASP A 102 -12.59 -4.49 -0.49
C ASP A 102 -11.44 -4.55 -1.50
N ALA A 103 -11.38 -5.63 -2.28
CA ALA A 103 -10.35 -5.80 -3.30
C ALA A 103 -10.49 -4.75 -4.44
N LEU A 104 -11.73 -4.49 -4.87
CA LEU A 104 -12.03 -3.46 -5.86
C LEU A 104 -11.69 -2.07 -5.33
N SER A 105 -12.13 -1.74 -4.12
CA SER A 105 -11.88 -0.41 -3.52
C SER A 105 -10.40 -0.17 -3.26
N VAL A 106 -9.66 -1.16 -2.76
CA VAL A 106 -8.21 -1.04 -2.57
C VAL A 106 -7.46 -0.98 -3.90
N GLY A 107 -7.82 -1.82 -4.87
CA GLY A 107 -7.22 -1.75 -6.20
C GLY A 107 -7.41 -0.38 -6.86
N LEU A 108 -8.63 0.18 -6.77
CA LEU A 108 -8.93 1.52 -7.29
C LEU A 108 -8.14 2.58 -6.51
N ALA A 109 -8.10 2.49 -5.18
CA ALA A 109 -7.36 3.42 -4.35
C ALA A 109 -5.84 3.41 -4.62
N GLN A 110 -5.27 2.23 -4.91
CA GLN A 110 -3.87 2.11 -5.30
C GLN A 110 -3.61 2.62 -6.71
N ALA A 111 -4.50 2.33 -7.67
CA ALA A 111 -4.41 2.90 -9.00
C ALA A 111 -4.48 4.44 -8.96
N LEU A 112 -5.43 5.01 -8.23
CA LEU A 112 -5.53 6.46 -8.03
C LEU A 112 -4.29 7.02 -7.35
N ALA A 113 -3.69 6.30 -6.40
CA ALA A 113 -2.43 6.70 -5.80
C ALA A 113 -1.30 6.82 -6.83
N VAL A 114 -1.20 5.87 -7.77
CA VAL A 114 -0.23 5.93 -8.87
C VAL A 114 -0.54 7.08 -9.84
N LEU A 115 -1.81 7.26 -10.22
CA LEU A 115 -2.22 8.20 -11.27
C LEU A 115 -2.12 9.65 -10.83
N PHE A 116 -2.44 9.93 -9.57
CA PHE A 116 -2.43 11.28 -9.01
C PHE A 116 -1.22 11.52 -8.11
N SER A 117 -0.27 10.58 -8.04
CA SER A 117 0.90 10.67 -7.15
C SER A 117 0.48 10.96 -5.70
N LEU A 118 -0.51 10.22 -5.19
CA LEU A 118 -1.03 10.35 -3.83
C LEU A 118 -0.40 9.30 -2.90
N PRO A 119 -0.40 9.50 -1.58
CA PRO A 119 0.17 8.51 -0.66
C PRO A 119 -0.66 7.23 -0.66
N ARG A 120 -0.11 6.16 -1.26
CA ARG A 120 -0.71 4.81 -1.33
C ARG A 120 -1.21 4.30 0.02
N GLY A 121 -0.43 4.54 1.07
CA GLY A 121 -0.80 4.13 2.43
C GLY A 121 -2.11 4.77 2.88
N GLY A 122 -2.30 6.06 2.62
CA GLY A 122 -3.53 6.80 2.95
C GLY A 122 -4.72 6.39 2.11
N THR A 123 -4.55 6.26 0.78
CA THR A 123 -5.66 5.90 -0.12
C THR A 123 -6.19 4.50 0.17
N SER A 124 -5.31 3.51 0.30
CA SER A 124 -5.71 2.12 0.59
C SER A 124 -6.24 1.97 2.01
N ALA A 125 -5.70 2.69 2.99
CA ALA A 125 -6.25 2.71 4.33
C ALA A 125 -7.65 3.32 4.37
N LEU A 126 -7.88 4.40 3.62
CA LEU A 126 -9.19 5.03 3.52
C LEU A 126 -10.25 4.06 3.00
N ALA A 127 -9.96 3.34 1.91
CA ALA A 127 -10.85 2.33 1.36
C ALA A 127 -11.26 1.28 2.42
N LEU A 128 -10.28 0.77 3.18
CA LEU A 128 -10.52 -0.26 4.20
C LEU A 128 -11.18 0.28 5.48
N VAL A 129 -10.97 1.56 5.83
CA VAL A 129 -11.69 2.22 6.92
C VAL A 129 -13.18 2.30 6.60
N LEU A 130 -13.55 2.64 5.36
CA LEU A 130 -14.95 2.72 4.95
C LEU A 130 -15.64 1.34 4.97
N SER A 131 -14.89 0.27 4.71
CA SER A 131 -15.28 -1.14 4.91
C SER A 131 -15.40 -1.56 6.38
N GLY A 132 -14.94 -0.71 7.30
CA GLY A 132 -15.12 -0.86 8.73
C GLY A 132 -14.05 -1.69 9.46
N TYR A 133 -12.94 -2.02 8.80
CA TYR A 133 -11.84 -2.78 9.38
C TYR A 133 -11.16 -2.06 10.56
N ASP A 134 -10.55 -2.84 11.44
CA ASP A 134 -9.65 -2.37 12.50
C ASP A 134 -8.26 -2.04 11.94
N ALA A 135 -7.47 -1.29 12.71
CA ALA A 135 -6.17 -0.78 12.26
C ALA A 135 -5.20 -1.89 11.82
N LYS A 136 -5.19 -3.02 12.54
CA LYS A 136 -4.32 -4.17 12.21
C LYS A 136 -4.68 -4.78 10.85
N ARG A 137 -5.98 -4.95 10.57
CA ARG A 137 -6.45 -5.46 9.26
C ARG A 137 -6.30 -4.44 8.14
N ILE A 138 -6.56 -3.16 8.41
CA ILE A 138 -6.31 -2.08 7.45
C ILE A 138 -4.84 -2.11 7.01
N LEU A 139 -3.92 -2.17 7.97
CA LEU A 139 -2.49 -2.26 7.69
C LEU A 139 -2.16 -3.55 6.91
N LYS A 140 -2.67 -4.70 7.35
CA LYS A 140 -2.43 -6.00 6.68
C LYS A 140 -2.88 -5.97 5.21
N PHE A 141 -4.14 -5.67 4.95
CA PHE A 141 -4.72 -5.75 3.60
C PHE A 141 -4.20 -4.64 2.66
N SER A 142 -3.90 -3.45 3.19
CA SER A 142 -3.27 -2.39 2.38
C SER A 142 -1.86 -2.76 1.93
N LEU A 143 -1.08 -3.42 2.80
CA LEU A 143 0.29 -3.85 2.50
C LEU A 143 0.34 -5.11 1.64
N GLN A 144 -0.65 -6.00 1.75
CA GLN A 144 -0.75 -7.20 0.91
C GLN A 144 -0.92 -6.86 -0.57
N ALA A 145 -1.62 -5.76 -0.89
CA ALA A 145 -1.77 -5.27 -2.26
C ALA A 145 -0.61 -4.35 -2.71
N ALA A 146 0.20 -3.83 -1.78
CA ALA A 146 1.28 -2.88 -2.09
C ALA A 146 2.34 -3.37 -3.11
N PRO A 147 2.65 -4.68 -3.26
CA PRO A 147 3.55 -5.14 -4.31
C PRO A 147 3.14 -4.70 -5.73
N ALA A 148 1.85 -4.70 -6.07
CA ALA A 148 1.37 -4.22 -7.36
C ALA A 148 1.73 -2.75 -7.59
N TYR A 149 1.46 -1.90 -6.60
CA TYR A 149 1.84 -0.48 -6.65
C TYR A 149 3.35 -0.30 -6.92
N LEU A 150 4.20 -1.02 -6.17
CA LEU A 150 5.65 -0.93 -6.34
C LEU A 150 6.12 -1.43 -7.71
N VAL A 151 5.51 -2.48 -8.26
CA VAL A 151 5.82 -2.95 -9.62
C VAL A 151 5.52 -1.88 -10.66
N VAL A 152 4.38 -1.19 -10.56
CA VAL A 152 4.03 -0.10 -11.49
C VAL A 152 5.04 1.05 -11.38
N GLU A 153 5.39 1.48 -10.16
CA GLU A 153 6.37 2.54 -9.93
C GLU A 153 7.78 2.15 -10.42
N ILE A 154 8.21 0.90 -10.21
CA ILE A 154 9.49 0.38 -10.72
C ILE A 154 9.53 0.44 -12.25
N ILE A 155 8.49 -0.03 -12.92
CA ILE A 155 8.46 -0.06 -14.40
C ILE A 155 8.48 1.37 -14.95
N ARG A 156 7.70 2.27 -14.35
CA ARG A 156 7.66 3.70 -14.75
C ARG A 156 8.99 4.41 -14.52
N ALA A 157 9.62 4.22 -13.37
CA ALA A 157 10.93 4.78 -13.08
C ALA A 157 12.02 4.15 -13.97
N GLY A 158 11.90 2.87 -14.32
CA GLY A 158 12.80 2.15 -15.21
C GLY A 158 12.77 2.63 -16.67
N GLN A 159 11.62 3.15 -17.14
CA GLN A 159 11.51 3.76 -18.48
C GLN A 159 12.42 4.98 -18.67
N CYS A 160 12.89 5.60 -17.58
CA CYS A 160 13.87 6.69 -17.63
C CYS A 160 15.32 6.22 -17.90
N GLN A 161 15.54 4.93 -18.23
CA GLN A 161 16.85 4.32 -18.49
C GLN A 161 17.89 4.62 -17.40
N PRO A 162 17.68 4.12 -16.17
CA PRO A 162 18.62 4.36 -15.09
C PRO A 162 19.98 3.76 -15.44
N LYS A 163 21.03 4.58 -15.41
CA LYS A 163 22.41 4.12 -15.55
C LYS A 163 22.82 3.38 -14.27
N PRO A 164 23.37 2.16 -14.38
CA PRO A 164 23.78 1.41 -13.20
C PRO A 164 24.85 2.18 -12.43
N LYS A 165 24.55 2.48 -11.16
CA LYS A 165 25.49 3.12 -10.22
C LYS A 165 25.89 2.11 -9.15
N TRP A 166 27.14 2.21 -8.70
CA TRP A 166 27.67 1.42 -7.57
C TRP A 166 26.84 1.54 -6.28
N LEU A 167 26.09 2.64 -6.12
CA LEU A 167 25.19 2.89 -4.99
C LEU A 167 23.85 2.12 -5.09
N GLY A 168 23.55 1.48 -6.22
CA GLY A 168 22.30 0.73 -6.42
C GLY A 168 22.09 -0.41 -5.41
N PRO A 169 23.06 -1.33 -5.23
CA PRO A 169 22.97 -2.39 -4.21
C PRO A 169 22.83 -1.86 -2.78
N VAL A 170 23.49 -0.74 -2.44
CA VAL A 170 23.38 -0.11 -1.12
C VAL A 170 21.96 0.45 -0.91
N SER A 171 21.41 1.12 -1.92
CA SER A 171 20.02 1.62 -1.90
C SER A 171 19.01 0.47 -1.73
N PHE A 172 19.20 -0.63 -2.48
CA PHE A 172 18.39 -1.83 -2.35
C PHE A 172 18.45 -2.42 -0.92
N ALA A 173 19.65 -2.68 -0.41
CA ALA A 173 19.85 -3.30 0.91
C ALA A 173 19.29 -2.40 2.02
N SER A 174 19.60 -1.10 1.98
CA SER A 174 19.07 -0.13 2.94
C SER A 174 17.55 -0.11 2.93
N SER A 175 16.93 -0.01 1.74
CA SER A 175 15.47 0.01 1.62
C SER A 175 14.84 -1.31 2.11
N PHE A 176 15.46 -2.46 1.81
CA PHE A 176 14.99 -3.76 2.29
C PHE A 176 14.94 -3.82 3.83
N PHE A 177 16.05 -3.52 4.51
CA PHE A 177 16.11 -3.60 5.98
C PHE A 177 15.22 -2.54 6.65
N VAL A 178 15.23 -1.31 6.13
CA VAL A 178 14.40 -0.22 6.66
C VAL A 178 12.91 -0.55 6.49
N THR A 179 12.49 -1.02 5.31
CA THR A 179 11.10 -1.43 5.08
C THR A 179 10.70 -2.56 6.00
N PHE A 180 11.55 -3.59 6.14
CA PHE A 180 11.27 -4.73 7.02
C PHE A 180 11.12 -4.29 8.49
N LEU A 181 12.02 -3.43 8.97
CA LEU A 181 11.95 -2.87 10.32
C LEU A 181 10.68 -2.03 10.53
N ILE A 182 10.34 -1.16 9.57
CA ILE A 182 9.13 -0.34 9.63
C ILE A 182 7.88 -1.21 9.66
N LEU A 183 7.81 -2.28 8.84
CA LEU A 183 6.69 -3.22 8.87
C LEU A 183 6.51 -3.83 10.26
N TRP A 184 7.59 -4.33 10.85
CA TRP A 184 7.57 -4.88 12.20
C TRP A 184 7.10 -3.87 13.24
N ILE A 185 7.62 -2.63 13.20
CA ILE A 185 7.21 -1.54 14.10
C ILE A 185 5.73 -1.22 13.91
N LEU A 186 5.26 -1.06 12.68
CA LEU A 186 3.86 -0.70 12.40
C LEU A 186 2.90 -1.76 12.94
N PHE A 187 3.16 -3.05 12.69
CA PHE A 187 2.33 -4.12 13.25
C PHE A 187 2.39 -4.13 14.78
N ARG A 188 3.56 -3.91 15.39
CA ARG A 188 3.66 -3.85 16.85
C ARG A 188 2.90 -2.65 17.44
N LEU A 189 2.86 -1.53 16.73
CA LEU A 189 2.08 -0.35 17.13
C LEU A 189 0.58 -0.60 17.03
N THR A 190 0.10 -1.37 16.03
CA THR A 190 -1.33 -1.73 15.96
C THR A 190 -1.82 -2.56 17.15
N GLU A 191 -0.91 -3.24 17.86
CA GLU A 191 -1.24 -4.02 19.07
C GLU A 191 -1.23 -3.18 20.35
N ARG A 192 -0.56 -2.02 20.33
CA ARG A 192 -0.35 -1.17 21.51
C ARG A 192 -1.24 0.07 21.51
N LEU A 193 -1.59 0.58 20.34
CA LEU A 193 -2.36 1.81 20.18
C LEU A 193 -3.82 1.50 19.86
N GLU A 194 -4.71 2.38 20.30
CA GLU A 194 -6.09 2.37 19.83
C GLU A 194 -6.16 2.59 18.31
N ASN A 195 -7.16 2.00 17.66
CA ASN A 195 -7.29 2.02 16.20
C ASN A 195 -7.22 3.42 15.59
N ARG A 196 -7.95 4.39 16.16
CA ARG A 196 -7.97 5.77 15.66
C ARG A 196 -6.62 6.46 15.84
N THR A 197 -5.98 6.27 16.98
CA THR A 197 -4.66 6.82 17.31
C THR A 197 -3.58 6.26 16.40
N PHE A 198 -3.62 4.95 16.13
CA PHE A 198 -2.74 4.32 15.15
C PHE A 198 -2.93 4.92 13.75
N LEU A 199 -4.18 5.07 13.29
CA LEU A 199 -4.46 5.63 11.96
C LEU A 199 -4.01 7.09 11.86
N ALA A 200 -4.16 7.88 12.93
CA ALA A 200 -3.65 9.25 12.99
C ALA A 200 -2.12 9.28 12.90
N PHE A 201 -1.44 8.42 13.65
CA PHE A 201 0.02 8.28 13.58
C PHE A 201 0.48 7.85 12.18
N TYR A 202 -0.12 6.78 11.64
CA TYR A 202 0.19 6.25 10.31
C TYR A 202 -0.03 7.30 9.21
N GLY A 203 -1.14 8.04 9.29
CA GLY A 203 -1.45 9.14 8.38
C GLY A 203 -0.49 10.31 8.51
N THR A 204 -0.10 10.68 9.72
CA THR A 204 0.85 11.78 9.96
C THR A 204 2.23 11.45 9.41
N VAL A 205 2.74 10.24 9.68
CA VAL A 205 4.01 9.76 9.11
C VAL A 205 3.93 9.72 7.59
N GLY A 206 2.83 9.21 7.03
CA GLY A 206 2.59 9.19 5.59
C GLY A 206 2.58 10.59 4.97
N ALA A 207 1.92 11.56 5.61
CA ALA A 207 1.87 12.95 5.15
C ALA A 207 3.26 13.60 5.18
N LEU A 208 4.03 13.41 6.26
CA LEU A 208 5.39 13.95 6.36
C LEU A 208 6.31 13.39 5.27
N LEU A 209 6.32 12.06 5.09
CA LEU A 209 7.14 11.42 4.05
C LEU A 209 6.72 11.85 2.63
N TYR A 210 5.43 12.09 2.43
CA TYR A 210 4.90 12.60 1.17
C TYR A 210 5.35 14.03 0.89
N LEU A 211 5.24 14.93 1.88
CA LEU A 211 5.68 16.32 1.77
C LEU A 211 7.19 16.46 1.61
N MET A 212 7.98 15.54 2.17
CA MET A 212 9.43 15.47 1.96
C MET A 212 9.82 14.99 0.55
N GLY A 213 8.84 14.63 -0.30
CA GLY A 213 9.10 14.12 -1.65
C GLY A 213 9.77 12.75 -1.67
N VAL A 214 9.70 12.00 -0.55
CA VAL A 214 10.25 10.64 -0.42
C VAL A 214 9.28 9.60 -1.00
N LEU A 215 7.99 9.95 -1.14
CA LEU A 215 6.90 9.09 -1.64
C LEU A 215 6.30 9.56 -2.97
N ILE A 216 7.02 10.41 -3.74
CA ILE A 216 6.61 10.91 -5.07
C ILE A 216 7.49 10.30 -6.16
#